data_AF-A0A922LUK1-F1
#
_entry.id   AF-A0A922LUK1-F1
#
_cell.length_a   1.000
_cell.length_b   1.000
_cell.length_c   1.000
_cell.angle_alpha   90.00
_cell.angle_beta   90.00
_cell.angle_gamma   90.00
#
_symmetry.space_group_name_H-M   'P 1'
#
loop_
_entity.id
_entity.type
_entity.pdbx_description
1 polymer ?
#
loop_
_entity_poly.entity_id
_entity_poly.type
_entity_poly.pdbx_seq_one_letter_code
_entity_poly.pdbx_strand_id
1 'polypeptide(L)'
;MCSIDGSYKHIRKTKPSIAIPYIHPNREHLDERAIYGFIIYLVCFPAFVLYVIWAYIPHEWLNLIGITYLPNKHWSVTAPISLLIICISGLFAYIWNNRSLMQPLTSIYQIKALPRLLYSIISTVFY
;
A
#
# COMPACT_ATOMS: atom_id res chain seq x y z
N MET A 1 -44.45 -9.48 -52.44
CA MET A 1 -43.91 -8.37 -51.63
C MET A 1 -43.17 -8.97 -50.45
N CYS A 2 -41.83 -8.91 -50.50
CA CYS A 2 -40.91 -9.53 -49.55
C CYS A 2 -40.76 -8.59 -48.34
N SER A 3 -41.07 -9.05 -47.13
CA SER A 3 -40.95 -8.26 -45.89
C SER A 3 -39.61 -8.57 -45.23
N ILE A 4 -38.60 -7.75 -45.53
CA ILE A 4 -37.32 -7.73 -44.82
C ILE A 4 -37.31 -6.49 -43.92
N ASP A 5 -38.04 -6.53 -42.80
CA ASP A 5 -38.05 -5.42 -41.82
C ASP A 5 -37.80 -5.85 -40.37
N GLY A 6 -37.45 -7.13 -40.14
CA GLY A 6 -37.25 -7.67 -38.79
C GLY A 6 -35.79 -7.84 -38.34
N SER A 7 -34.81 -7.77 -39.25
CA SER A 7 -33.46 -8.32 -39.01
C SER A 7 -32.36 -7.28 -38.80
N TYR A 8 -32.71 -6.05 -38.43
CA TYR A 8 -31.72 -4.97 -38.24
C TYR A 8 -31.55 -4.55 -36.78
N LYS A 9 -32.45 -4.98 -35.87
CA LYS A 9 -32.43 -4.54 -34.46
C LYS A 9 -31.51 -5.39 -33.55
N HIS A 10 -30.99 -6.51 -34.05
CA HIS A 10 -30.08 -7.36 -33.27
C HIS A 10 -28.60 -7.17 -33.60
N ILE A 11 -28.26 -6.28 -34.54
CA ILE A 11 -26.86 -6.05 -34.95
C ILE A 11 -26.41 -4.69 -34.41
N ARG A 12 -25.53 -4.76 -33.40
CA ARG A 12 -24.83 -3.67 -32.67
C ARG A 12 -25.59 -3.15 -31.45
N LYS A 13 -25.05 -3.23 -30.23
CA LYS A 13 -23.71 -2.76 -29.88
C LYS A 13 -23.01 -3.68 -28.86
N THR A 14 -22.18 -4.61 -29.32
CA THR A 14 -21.02 -4.96 -28.52
C THR A 14 -20.12 -3.73 -28.54
N LYS A 15 -20.13 -2.99 -27.42
CA LYS A 15 -19.15 -1.92 -27.17
C LYS A 15 -17.77 -2.54 -27.43
N PRO A 16 -16.93 -1.99 -28.32
CA PRO A 16 -15.59 -2.53 -28.49
C PRO A 16 -14.91 -2.38 -27.12
N SER A 17 -14.55 -3.52 -26.51
CA SER A 17 -13.68 -3.57 -25.34
C SER A 17 -12.27 -3.20 -25.78
N ILE A 18 -12.12 -1.97 -26.28
CA ILE A 18 -10.85 -1.28 -26.22
C ILE A 18 -10.59 -1.20 -24.72
N ALA A 19 -9.59 -1.94 -24.24
CA ALA A 19 -9.17 -1.96 -22.85
C ALA A 19 -8.46 -0.63 -22.51
N ILE A 20 -9.19 0.48 -22.67
CA ILE A 20 -8.79 1.72 -22.02
C ILE A 20 -9.20 1.52 -20.56
N PRO A 21 -8.27 1.53 -19.60
CA PRO A 21 -8.65 1.45 -18.19
C PRO A 21 -9.62 2.61 -17.91
N TYR A 22 -10.86 2.28 -17.56
CA TYR A 22 -11.85 3.29 -17.20
C TYR A 22 -11.42 3.91 -15.87
N ILE A 23 -10.76 5.08 -15.92
CA ILE A 23 -10.55 5.93 -14.74
C ILE A 23 -11.94 6.31 -14.23
N HIS A 24 -12.28 5.85 -13.03
CA HIS A 24 -13.55 6.21 -12.41
C HIS A 24 -13.36 7.62 -11.82
N PRO A 25 -14.20 8.61 -12.16
CA PRO A 25 -13.99 10.04 -11.84
C PRO A 25 -14.04 10.37 -10.33
N ASN A 26 -14.15 9.36 -9.47
CA ASN A 26 -14.21 9.48 -8.01
C ASN A 26 -13.26 8.49 -7.31
N ARG A 27 -12.30 7.91 -8.05
CA ARG A 27 -11.29 6.99 -7.50
C ARG A 27 -9.88 7.54 -7.55
N GLU A 28 -9.72 8.81 -7.94
CA GLU A 28 -8.42 9.50 -8.01
C GLU A 28 -7.59 9.25 -6.73
N HIS A 29 -8.21 9.38 -5.55
CA HIS A 29 -7.53 9.12 -4.27
C HIS A 29 -7.09 7.67 -4.03
N LEU A 30 -7.80 6.69 -4.59
CA LEU A 30 -7.47 5.27 -4.46
C LEU A 30 -6.38 4.88 -5.47
N ASP A 31 -6.49 5.42 -6.68
CA ASP A 31 -5.56 5.18 -7.77
C ASP A 31 -4.19 5.79 -7.43
N GLU A 32 -4.15 7.00 -6.87
CA GLU A 32 -2.93 7.64 -6.36
C GLU A 32 -2.23 6.79 -5.29
N ARG A 33 -2.98 6.29 -4.29
CA ARG A 33 -2.43 5.44 -3.21
C ARG A 33 -1.83 4.14 -3.74
N ALA A 34 -2.49 3.53 -4.74
CA ALA A 34 -1.99 2.31 -5.37
C ALA A 34 -0.68 2.56 -6.14
N ILE A 35 -0.57 3.70 -6.83
CA ILE A 35 0.64 4.08 -7.57
C ILE A 35 1.83 4.30 -6.63
N TYR A 36 1.64 5.03 -5.52
CA TYR A 36 2.71 5.24 -4.54
C TYR A 36 3.22 3.93 -3.93
N GLY A 37 2.32 3.02 -3.55
CA GLY A 37 2.70 1.69 -3.05
C GLY A 37 3.47 0.87 -4.08
N PHE A 38 3.07 0.94 -5.34
CA PHE A 38 3.74 0.25 -6.44
C PHE A 38 5.15 0.79 -6.70
N ILE A 39 5.33 2.11 -6.70
CA ILE A 39 6.66 2.73 -6.87
C ILE A 39 7.59 2.34 -5.71
N ILE A 40 7.10 2.39 -4.47
CA ILE A 40 7.87 1.97 -3.29
C ILE A 40 8.28 0.51 -3.40
N TYR A 41 7.39 -0.38 -3.84
CA TYR A 41 7.71 -1.79 -4.08
C TYR A 41 8.83 -1.96 -5.11
N LEU A 42 8.75 -1.27 -6.25
CA LEU A 42 9.77 -1.34 -7.30
C LEU A 42 11.13 -0.80 -6.86
N VAL A 43 11.18 0.21 -5.98
CA VAL A 43 12.43 0.79 -5.48
C VAL A 43 13.01 -0.02 -4.31
N CYS A 44 12.15 -0.61 -3.47
CA CYS A 44 12.57 -1.33 -2.27
C CYS A 44 13.42 -2.57 -2.60
N PHE A 45 13.01 -3.35 -3.61
CA PHE A 45 13.75 -4.55 -4.02
C PHE A 45 15.19 -4.27 -4.49
N PRO A 46 15.44 -3.41 -5.49
CA PRO A 46 16.81 -3.10 -5.92
C PRO A 46 17.60 -2.36 -4.83
N ALA A 47 16.97 -1.49 -4.03
CA ALA A 47 17.65 -0.84 -2.91
C ALA A 47 18.13 -1.86 -1.87
N PHE A 48 17.33 -2.88 -1.56
CA PHE A 48 17.72 -3.95 -0.65
C PHE A 48 18.88 -4.79 -1.21
N VAL A 49 18.85 -5.14 -2.50
CA VAL A 49 19.94 -5.88 -3.14
C VAL A 49 21.24 -5.07 -3.13
N LEU A 50 21.19 -3.78 -3.50
CA LEU A 50 22.36 -2.89 -3.43
C LEU A 50 22.89 -2.76 -2.00
N TYR A 51 22.00 -2.68 -1.01
CA TYR A 51 22.37 -2.63 0.39
C TYR A 51 23.12 -3.89 0.84
N VAL A 52 22.61 -5.07 0.48
CA VAL A 52 23.25 -6.36 0.78
C VAL A 52 24.63 -6.42 0.12
N ILE A 53 24.74 -6.10 -1.17
CA ILE A 53 26.02 -6.08 -1.88
C ILE A 53 27.03 -5.17 -1.18
N TRP A 54 26.62 -3.96 -0.82
CA TRP A 54 27.45 -3.02 -0.08
C TRP A 54 27.86 -3.54 1.31
N ALA A 55 26.95 -4.18 2.04
CA ALA A 55 27.22 -4.76 3.35
C ALA A 55 28.25 -5.90 3.32
N TYR A 56 28.21 -6.76 2.29
CA TYR A 56 29.12 -7.91 2.20
C TYR A 56 30.49 -7.55 1.61
N ILE A 57 30.61 -6.51 0.78
CA ILE A 57 31.90 -6.11 0.20
C ILE A 57 32.86 -5.63 1.31
N PRO A 58 34.10 -6.13 1.35
CA PRO A 58 35.12 -5.70 2.30
C PRO A 58 35.76 -4.36 1.87
N HIS A 59 36.23 -3.57 2.84
CA HIS A 59 36.64 -2.17 2.65
C HIS A 59 37.83 -2.02 1.67
N GLU A 60 38.69 -3.04 1.57
CA GLU A 60 39.85 -3.02 0.69
C GLU A 60 39.43 -2.96 -0.78
N TRP A 61 38.34 -3.64 -1.13
CA TRP A 61 37.83 -3.69 -2.51
C TRP A 61 37.15 -2.38 -2.90
N LEU A 62 36.48 -1.72 -1.95
CA LEU A 62 35.88 -0.39 -2.12
C LEU A 62 36.93 0.71 -2.34
N ASN A 63 38.05 0.63 -1.61
CA ASN A 63 39.15 1.56 -1.75
C ASN A 63 39.84 1.42 -3.12
N LEU A 64 39.94 0.19 -3.65
CA LEU A 64 40.47 -0.09 -4.99
C LEU A 64 39.58 0.48 -6.12
N ILE A 65 38.26 0.53 -5.91
CA ILE A 65 37.29 1.12 -6.85
C ILE A 65 37.25 2.67 -6.73
N GLY A 66 38.02 3.24 -5.78
CA GLY A 66 38.10 4.69 -5.57
C GLY A 66 36.96 5.28 -4.74
N ILE A 67 36.17 4.44 -4.05
CA ILE A 67 35.08 4.90 -3.19
C ILE A 67 35.58 5.00 -1.75
N THR A 68 36.28 6.10 -1.44
CA THR A 68 36.91 6.36 -0.14
C THR A 68 35.99 6.95 0.93
N TYR A 69 34.81 7.47 0.56
CA TYR A 69 33.93 8.26 1.44
C TYR A 69 32.65 7.55 1.91
N LEU A 70 32.53 6.23 1.74
CA LEU A 70 31.37 5.52 2.27
C LEU A 70 31.37 5.52 3.80
N PRO A 71 30.18 5.66 4.44
CA PRO A 71 30.07 5.60 5.88
C PRO A 71 30.59 4.25 6.40
N ASN A 72 31.28 4.31 7.53
CA ASN A 72 31.90 3.16 8.19
C ASN A 72 30.96 1.93 8.24
N LYS A 73 31.52 0.72 8.07
CA LYS A 73 30.75 -0.53 7.94
C LYS A 73 29.72 -0.82 9.04
N HIS A 74 29.83 -0.22 10.23
CA HIS A 74 28.82 -0.32 11.30
C HIS A 74 27.43 0.14 10.86
N TRP A 75 27.34 1.05 9.90
CA TRP A 75 26.07 1.48 9.32
C TRP A 75 25.28 0.32 8.68
N SER A 76 25.95 -0.77 8.29
CA SER A 76 25.30 -2.01 7.83
C SER A 76 24.51 -2.74 8.92
N VAL A 77 24.76 -2.46 10.19
CA VAL A 77 24.01 -3.03 11.32
C VAL A 77 23.03 -1.99 11.87
N THR A 78 23.44 -0.72 11.87
CA THR A 78 22.58 0.37 12.33
C THR A 78 21.38 0.57 11.40
N ALA A 79 21.53 0.48 10.07
CA ALA A 79 20.44 0.72 9.12
C ALA A 79 19.19 -0.17 9.31
N PRO A 80 19.28 -1.51 9.48
CA PRO A 80 18.09 -2.34 9.73
C PRO A 80 17.45 -2.00 11.09
N ILE A 81 18.25 -1.67 12.10
CA ILE A 81 17.74 -1.26 13.42
C ILE A 81 17.00 0.08 13.31
N SER A 82 17.57 1.06 12.60
CA SER A 82 16.91 2.35 12.35
C SER A 82 15.61 2.18 11.58
N LEU A 83 15.56 1.28 10.59
CA LEU A 83 14.34 0.98 9.83
C LEU A 83 13.24 0.41 10.74
N LEU A 84 13.58 -0.49 11.66
CA LEU A 84 12.63 -1.02 12.64
C LEU A 84 12.09 0.09 13.57
N ILE A 85 12.97 0.98 14.04
CA ILE A 85 12.59 2.12 14.89
C ILE A 85 11.62 3.05 14.14
N ILE A 86 11.89 3.34 12.86
CA ILE A 86 11.01 4.16 12.01
C ILE A 86 9.66 3.47 11.79
N CYS A 87 9.64 2.15 11.59
CA CYS A 87 8.39 1.40 11.42
C CYS A 87 7.52 1.46 12.68
N ILE A 88 8.13 1.21 13.85
CA ILE A 88 7.45 1.28 15.15
C ILE A 88 6.96 2.71 15.44
N SER A 89 7.80 3.72 15.19
CA SER A 89 7.41 5.12 15.40
C SER A 89 6.30 5.54 14.44
N GLY A 90 6.29 5.04 13.21
CA GLY A 90 5.21 5.21 12.23
C GLY A 90 3.88 4.62 12.71
N LEU A 91 3.90 3.42 13.29
CA LEU A 91 2.70 2.81 13.90
C LEU A 91 2.21 3.62 15.10
N PHE A 92 3.12 4.09 15.96
CA PHE A 92 2.76 4.91 17.11
C PHE A 92 2.16 6.25 16.66
N ALA A 93 2.78 6.90 15.68
CA ALA A 93 2.26 8.12 15.05
C ALA A 93 0.91 7.88 14.37
N TYR A 94 0.70 6.74 13.71
CA TYR A 94 -0.58 6.39 13.11
C TYR A 94 -1.66 6.23 14.17
N ILE A 95 -1.41 5.49 15.26
CA ILE A 95 -2.36 5.34 16.37
C ILE A 95 -2.65 6.71 16.98
N TRP A 96 -1.63 7.54 17.20
CA TRP A 96 -1.78 8.88 17.73
C TRP A 96 -2.68 9.76 16.86
N ASN A 97 -2.38 9.88 15.56
CA ASN A 97 -3.19 10.63 14.61
C ASN A 97 -4.62 10.09 14.53
N ASN A 98 -4.77 8.75 14.49
CA ASN A 98 -6.08 8.11 14.46
C ASN A 98 -6.88 8.44 15.73
N ARG A 99 -6.24 8.46 16.92
CA ARG A 99 -6.87 8.88 18.17
C ARG A 99 -7.27 10.35 18.18
N SER A 100 -6.45 11.23 17.62
CA SER A 100 -6.75 12.67 17.53
C SER A 100 -7.90 12.98 16.57
N LEU A 101 -8.12 12.12 15.56
CA LEU A 101 -9.18 12.26 14.57
C LEU A 101 -10.49 11.54 14.97
N MET A 102 -10.43 10.59 15.91
CA MET A 102 -11.61 9.89 16.42
C MET A 102 -12.45 10.81 17.32
N GLN A 103 -13.78 10.70 17.22
CA GLN A 103 -14.71 11.32 18.18
C GLN A 103 -14.42 10.81 19.61
N PRO A 104 -14.64 11.61 20.66
CA PRO A 104 -14.40 11.17 22.04
C PRO A 104 -15.17 9.87 22.33
N LEU A 105 -14.59 8.98 23.15
CA LEU A 105 -15.16 7.67 23.49
C LEU A 105 -16.53 7.75 24.19
N THR A 106 -16.97 8.95 24.53
CA THR A 106 -18.26 9.28 25.14
C THR A 106 -19.34 9.64 24.12
N SER A 107 -19.03 9.60 22.81
CA SER A 107 -20.02 9.87 21.76
C SER A 107 -21.12 8.80 21.72
N ILE A 108 -22.37 9.24 21.62
CA ILE A 108 -23.58 8.40 21.68
C ILE A 108 -23.54 7.29 20.60
N TYR A 109 -22.90 7.57 19.46
CA TYR A 109 -22.73 6.62 18.35
C TYR A 109 -21.82 5.43 18.70
N GLN A 110 -20.73 5.64 19.47
CA GLN A 110 -19.82 4.57 19.89
C GLN A 110 -20.45 3.71 21.01
N ILE A 111 -21.19 4.34 21.94
CA ILE A 111 -21.91 3.65 23.01
C ILE A 111 -23.01 2.73 22.45
N LYS A 112 -23.72 3.17 21.40
CA LYS A 112 -24.75 2.36 20.72
C LYS A 112 -24.16 1.22 19.88
N ALA A 113 -22.93 1.36 19.39
CA ALA A 113 -22.27 0.35 18.56
C ALA A 113 -21.64 -0.78 19.38
N LEU A 114 -21.25 -0.51 20.64
CA LEU A 114 -20.62 -1.47 21.53
C LEU A 114 -21.43 -2.78 21.74
N PRO A 115 -22.74 -2.75 22.06
CA PRO A 115 -23.52 -3.99 22.18
C PRO A 115 -23.65 -4.72 20.85
N ARG A 116 -23.72 -4.02 19.72
CA ARG A 116 -23.82 -4.63 18.38
C ARG A 116 -22.57 -5.42 18.00
N LEU A 117 -21.39 -4.89 18.34
CA LEU A 117 -20.11 -5.58 18.13
C LEU A 117 -19.95 -6.79 19.06
N LEU A 118 -20.35 -6.65 20.33
CA LEU A 118 -20.35 -7.76 21.29
C LEU A 118 -21.24 -8.93 20.83
N TYR A 119 -22.46 -8.63 20.37
CA TYR A 119 -23.35 -9.66 19.82
C TYR A 119 -22.75 -10.35 18.57
N SER A 120 -22.09 -9.60 17.69
CA SER A 120 -21.43 -10.17 16.51
C SER A 120 -20.28 -11.09 16.91
N ILE A 121 -19.44 -10.68 17.87
CA ILE A 121 -18.29 -11.47 18.32
C ILE A 121 -18.76 -12.74 19.03
N ILE A 122 -19.75 -12.63 19.93
CA ILE A 122 -20.31 -13.78 20.65
C ILE A 122 -20.97 -14.75 19.67
N SER A 123 -21.74 -14.27 18.69
CA SER A 123 -22.40 -15.12 17.69
C SER A 123 -21.41 -15.85 16.77
N THR A 124 -20.23 -15.28 16.48
CA THR A 124 -19.19 -15.94 15.68
C THR A 124 -18.33 -16.90 16.49
N VAL A 125 -18.29 -16.76 17.82
CA VAL A 125 -17.58 -17.69 18.71
C VAL A 125 -18.48 -18.84 19.17
N PHE A 126 -19.81 -18.64 19.20
CA PHE A 126 -20.80 -19.64 19.62
C PHE A 126 -21.51 -20.39 18.47
N TYR A 127 -21.12 -20.15 17.21
CA TYR A 127 -21.46 -20.94 16.02
C TYR A 127 -20.19 -21.39 15.32
#